data_AF-A0A8J3EUP8-F1
#
_entry.id   AF-A0A8J3EUP8-F1
#
_cell.length_a   1.000
_cell.length_b   1.000
_cell.length_c   1.000
_cell.angle_alpha   90.00
_cell.angle_beta   90.00
_cell.angle_gamma   90.00
#
_symmetry.space_group_name_H-M   'P 1'
#
loop_
_entity.id
_entity.type
_entity.pdbx_description
1 polymer ?
#
loop_
_entity_poly.entity_id
_entity_poly.type
_entity_poly.pdbx_seq_one_letter_code
_entity_poly.pdbx_strand_id
1 'polypeptide(L)'
;MTLLERPTDRVGDVLTFSGDVAVEIDDLRRPVAVFLPGRRRTVDLCVAKPSDGIREVARRSVARARGHWSDPVIVTDGRGTAVGIVPVARLLERLAAGSGQPAASATG
;
A
#
# COMPACT_ATOMS: atom_id res chain seq x y z
N MET A 1 1.31 1.76 -15.99
CA MET A 1 2.18 1.68 -14.80
C MET A 1 1.33 1.35 -13.57
N THR A 2 1.58 0.20 -12.95
CA THR A 2 0.80 -0.31 -11.81
C THR A 2 1.28 0.37 -10.51
N LEU A 3 0.36 0.81 -9.64
CA LEU A 3 0.66 1.38 -8.32
C LEU A 3 1.23 0.34 -7.34
N LEU A 4 0.88 -0.92 -7.56
CA LEU A 4 1.24 -2.07 -6.75
C LEU A 4 2.68 -2.48 -6.98
N GLU A 5 3.46 -2.52 -5.92
CA GLU A 5 4.75 -3.20 -5.88
C GLU A 5 4.53 -4.64 -5.42
N ARG A 6 5.00 -5.57 -6.24
CA ARG A 6 4.96 -7.00 -5.93
C ARG A 6 6.15 -7.37 -5.07
N PRO A 7 6.03 -8.42 -4.24
CA PRO A 7 7.16 -8.91 -3.49
C PRO A 7 8.28 -9.33 -4.44
N THR A 8 9.50 -8.91 -4.14
CA THR A 8 10.71 -9.23 -4.90
C THR A 8 11.29 -10.56 -4.48
N ASP A 9 11.14 -10.93 -3.20
CA ASP A 9 11.57 -12.20 -2.65
C ASP A 9 10.66 -12.61 -1.46
N ARG A 10 10.75 -13.88 -1.06
CA ARG A 10 10.07 -14.40 0.13
C ARG A 10 11.03 -15.28 0.92
N VAL A 11 11.27 -14.90 2.17
CA VAL A 11 12.07 -15.68 3.14
C VAL A 11 11.17 -16.09 4.29
N GLY A 12 10.80 -17.37 4.35
CA GLY A 12 9.85 -17.88 5.33
C GLY A 12 8.51 -17.14 5.28
N ASP A 13 8.18 -16.45 6.37
CA ASP A 13 6.95 -15.68 6.56
C ASP A 13 7.14 -14.18 6.34
N VAL A 14 8.18 -13.81 5.59
CA VAL A 14 8.48 -12.41 5.25
C VAL A 14 8.48 -12.24 3.74
N LEU A 15 7.65 -11.31 3.26
CA LEU A 15 7.64 -10.84 1.88
C LEU A 15 8.50 -9.58 1.79
N THR A 16 9.54 -9.60 0.97
CA THR A 16 10.41 -8.43 0.77
C THR A 16 9.97 -7.65 -0.46
N PHE A 17 10.15 -6.34 -0.43
CA PHE A 17 9.81 -5.41 -1.49
C PHE A 17 11.00 -4.52 -1.79
N SER A 18 10.95 -3.84 -2.94
CA SER A 18 12.00 -2.91 -3.34
C SER A 18 12.19 -1.81 -2.29
N GLY A 19 13.44 -1.51 -1.92
CA GLY A 19 13.76 -0.41 -1.00
C GLY A 19 13.61 -0.72 0.49
N ASP A 20 14.10 -1.88 0.94
CA ASP A 20 14.24 -2.26 2.36
C ASP A 20 12.91 -2.40 3.13
N VAL A 21 11.79 -2.49 2.43
CA VAL A 21 10.47 -2.75 3.01
C VAL A 21 10.21 -4.24 3.00
N ALA A 22 9.73 -4.78 4.12
CA ALA A 22 9.23 -6.15 4.17
C ALA A 22 7.92 -6.25 4.94
N VAL A 23 7.11 -7.26 4.64
CA VAL A 23 5.84 -7.55 5.28
C VAL A 23 5.94 -8.93 5.91
N GLU A 24 5.77 -9.00 7.22
CA GLU A 24 5.56 -10.27 7.93
C GLU A 24 4.13 -10.73 7.72
N ILE A 25 3.96 -12.02 7.49
CA ILE A 25 2.66 -12.66 7.32
C ILE A 25 2.47 -13.80 8.33
N ASP A 26 1.21 -14.13 8.65
CA ASP A 26 0.87 -15.33 9.43
C ASP A 26 0.80 -16.59 8.55
N ASP A 27 0.44 -17.73 9.14
CA ASP A 27 0.25 -19.01 8.44
C ASP A 27 -0.83 -18.94 7.33
N LEU A 28 -1.80 -18.03 7.47
CA LEU A 28 -2.84 -17.75 6.48
C LEU A 28 -2.42 -16.71 5.44
N ARG A 29 -1.15 -16.30 5.48
CA ARG A 29 -0.53 -15.28 4.63
C ARG A 29 -1.12 -13.88 4.80
N ARG A 30 -1.71 -13.60 5.96
CA ARG A 30 -2.26 -12.28 6.29
C ARG A 30 -1.14 -11.41 6.85
N PRO A 31 -1.06 -10.13 6.48
CA PRO A 31 -0.05 -9.25 7.02
C PRO A 31 -0.24 -9.07 8.54
N VAL A 32 0.86 -9.11 9.29
CA VAL A 32 0.87 -8.89 10.75
C VAL A 32 1.81 -7.76 11.18
N ALA A 33 2.90 -7.54 10.44
CA ALA A 33 3.85 -6.48 10.69
C ALA A 33 4.48 -5.96 9.39
N VAL A 34 4.96 -4.73 9.42
CA VAL A 34 5.80 -4.16 8.36
C VAL A 34 7.17 -3.83 8.96
N PHE A 35 8.21 -4.25 8.24
CA PHE A 35 9.58 -3.84 8.46
C PHE A 35 9.92 -2.69 7.53
N LEU A 36 10.37 -1.60 8.12
CA LEU A 36 10.94 -0.44 7.48
C LEU A 36 12.42 -0.36 7.90
N PRO A 37 13.27 0.40 7.18
CA PRO A 37 14.64 0.65 7.60
C PRO A 37 14.76 1.00 9.09
N GLY A 38 15.37 0.11 9.87
CA GLY A 38 15.60 0.27 11.30
C GLY A 38 14.35 0.22 12.20
N ARG A 39 13.17 -0.17 11.70
CA ARG A 39 11.92 -0.19 12.49
C ARG A 39 11.00 -1.35 12.09
N ARG A 40 10.53 -2.11 13.08
CA ARG A 40 9.37 -3.01 12.95
C ARG A 40 8.13 -2.28 13.48
N ARG A 41 7.03 -2.30 12.74
CA ARG A 41 5.74 -1.76 13.18
C ARG A 41 4.69 -2.85 13.15
N THR A 42 4.04 -3.08 14.29
CA THR A 42 2.77 -3.82 14.36
C THR A 42 1.71 -2.89 13.79
N VAL A 43 1.20 -3.22 12.61
CA VAL A 43 0.54 -2.23 11.77
C VAL A 43 -0.94 -2.15 12.15
N ASP A 44 -1.44 -0.92 12.31
CA ASP A 44 -2.86 -0.65 12.07
C ASP A 44 -3.04 -0.63 10.55
N LEU A 45 -3.13 -1.84 9.99
CA LEU A 45 -2.97 -2.14 8.57
C LEU A 45 -3.98 -1.37 7.76
N CYS A 46 -3.53 -0.34 7.03
CA CYS A 46 -4.34 0.13 5.92
C CYS A 46 -4.22 -0.92 4.82
N VAL A 47 -5.22 -1.78 4.81
CA VAL A 47 -5.42 -2.79 3.81
C VAL A 47 -6.24 -2.20 2.68
N ALA A 48 -5.65 -2.21 1.48
CA ALA A 48 -6.37 -1.94 0.25
C ALA A 48 -6.64 -3.24 -0.50
N LYS A 49 -7.77 -3.30 -1.19
CA LYS A 49 -8.00 -4.31 -2.23
C LYS A 49 -7.53 -3.77 -3.59
N PRO A 50 -7.13 -4.63 -4.54
CA PRO A 50 -6.79 -4.20 -5.89
C PRO A 50 -7.88 -3.36 -6.59
N SER A 51 -9.14 -3.53 -6.18
CA SER A 51 -10.30 -2.80 -6.69
C SER A 51 -10.59 -1.48 -5.98
N ASP A 52 -9.88 -1.15 -4.89
CA ASP A 52 -10.14 0.07 -4.13
C ASP A 52 -9.71 1.33 -4.90
N GLY A 53 -10.51 2.39 -4.81
CA GLY A 53 -10.20 3.68 -5.43
C GLY A 53 -9.01 4.38 -4.74
N ILE A 54 -8.10 4.93 -5.54
CA ILE A 54 -6.87 5.61 -5.09
C ILE A 54 -7.15 6.71 -4.05
N ARG A 55 -8.20 7.53 -4.27
CA ARG A 55 -8.59 8.62 -3.35
C ARG A 55 -9.00 8.09 -1.97
N GLU A 56 -9.75 7.00 -1.93
CA GLU A 56 -10.21 6.40 -0.69
C GLU A 56 -9.04 5.74 0.07
N VAL A 57 -8.15 5.05 -0.65
CA VAL A 57 -6.93 4.48 -0.06
C VAL A 57 -6.04 5.58 0.53
N ALA A 58 -5.90 6.71 -0.16
CA ALA A 58 -5.13 7.84 0.35
C ALA A 58 -5.78 8.49 1.56
N ARG A 59 -7.10 8.70 1.54
CA ARG A 59 -7.86 9.23 2.66
C ARG A 59 -7.70 8.37 3.91
N ARG A 60 -7.83 7.04 3.78
CA ARG A 60 -7.58 6.10 4.89
C ARG A 60 -6.13 6.14 5.37
N SER A 61 -5.18 6.33 4.46
CA SER A 61 -3.75 6.40 4.81
C SER A 61 -3.40 7.63 5.63
N VAL A 62 -3.97 8.80 5.30
CA VAL A 62 -3.75 10.04 6.07
C VAL A 62 -4.55 10.10 7.37
N ALA A 63 -5.63 9.34 7.48
CA ALA A 63 -6.45 9.26 8.70
C ALA A 63 -5.81 8.41 9.83
N ARG A 64 -4.67 7.76 9.56
CA ARG A 64 -3.95 6.95 10.56
C ARG A 64 -3.37 7.80 11.69
N ALA A 65 -3.09 7.16 12.82
CA ALA A 65 -2.44 7.78 13.96
C ALA A 65 -1.15 8.52 13.55
N ARG A 66 -0.88 9.64 14.23
CA ARG A 66 0.27 10.50 13.98
C ARG A 66 1.56 9.70 14.15
N GLY A 67 2.28 9.47 13.04
CA GLY A 67 3.47 8.61 12.98
C GLY A 67 3.37 7.40 12.04
N HIS A 68 2.17 7.10 11.54
CA HIS A 68 1.90 5.98 10.61
C HIS A 68 1.42 6.42 9.22
N TRP A 69 1.22 7.71 9.02
CA TRP A 69 0.71 8.29 7.77
C TRP A 69 1.66 8.08 6.57
N SER A 70 2.95 7.86 6.82
CA SER A 70 3.97 7.57 5.81
C SER A 70 4.18 6.08 5.57
N ASP A 71 3.59 5.20 6.38
CA ASP A 71 3.78 3.75 6.27
C ASP A 71 3.09 3.25 4.98
N PRO A 72 3.72 2.32 4.24
CA PRO A 72 3.16 1.80 3.00
C PRO A 72 1.77 1.18 3.22
N VAL A 73 0.93 1.24 2.20
CA VAL A 73 -0.37 0.55 2.18
C VAL A 73 -0.12 -0.89 1.80
N ILE A 74 -0.67 -1.84 2.56
CA ILE A 74 -0.59 -3.26 2.18
C ILE A 74 -1.80 -3.59 1.31
N VAL A 75 -1.56 -4.25 0.19
CA VAL A 75 -2.61 -4.69 -0.71
C VAL A 75 -2.85 -6.17 -0.49
N THR A 76 -4.11 -6.53 -0.23
CA THR A 76 -4.52 -7.93 -0.06
C THR A 76 -5.53 -8.36 -1.11
N ASP A 77 -5.54 -9.64 -1.44
CA ASP A 77 -6.61 -10.23 -2.24
C ASP A 77 -7.94 -10.36 -1.47
N GLY A 78 -8.95 -10.98 -2.10
CA GLY A 78 -10.26 -11.22 -1.48
C GLY A 78 -10.25 -12.19 -0.29
N ARG A 79 -9.14 -12.88 -0.04
CA ARG A 79 -8.94 -13.81 1.10
C ARG A 79 -8.14 -13.16 2.24
N GLY A 80 -7.66 -11.93 2.05
CA GLY A 80 -6.82 -11.21 3.00
C GLY A 80 -5.34 -11.56 2.89
N THR A 81 -4.93 -12.28 1.84
CA THR A 81 -3.53 -12.60 1.59
C THR A 81 -2.80 -11.38 1.06
N ALA A 82 -1.64 -11.05 1.64
CA ALA A 82 -0.79 -9.96 1.14
C ALA A 82 -0.30 -10.28 -0.29
N VAL A 83 -0.65 -9.43 -1.25
CA VAL A 83 -0.25 -9.56 -2.67
C VAL A 83 0.71 -8.45 -3.10
N GLY A 84 0.82 -7.39 -2.31
CA GLY A 84 1.90 -6.42 -2.46
C GLY A 84 1.73 -5.20 -1.58
N ILE A 85 2.48 -4.14 -1.91
CA ILE A 85 2.41 -2.86 -1.20
C ILE A 85 2.23 -1.69 -2.17
N VAL A 86 1.79 -0.56 -1.64
CA VAL A 86 1.82 0.74 -2.32
C VAL A 86 2.54 1.72 -1.40
N PRO A 87 3.72 2.23 -1.79
CA PRO A 87 4.38 3.31 -1.06
C PRO A 87 3.49 4.56 -1.03
N VAL A 88 3.41 5.22 0.13
CA VAL A 88 2.58 6.43 0.27
C VAL A 88 3.06 7.54 -0.67
N ALA A 89 4.36 7.70 -0.89
CA ALA A 89 4.89 8.66 -1.86
C ALA A 89 4.30 8.45 -3.26
N ARG A 90 4.28 7.21 -3.75
CA ARG A 90 3.71 6.84 -5.06
C ARG A 90 2.20 7.02 -5.11
N LEU A 91 1.51 6.80 -3.99
CA LEU A 91 0.08 7.09 -3.84
C LEU A 91 -0.20 8.59 -3.99
N LEU A 92 0.60 9.44 -3.34
CA LEU A 92 0.50 10.90 -3.42
C LEU A 92 0.83 11.44 -4.82
N GLU A 93 1.88 10.92 -5.45
CA GLU A 93 2.22 11.25 -6.85
C GLU A 93 1.06 10.96 -7.81
N ARG A 94 0.38 9.82 -7.62
CA ARG A 94 -0.79 9.45 -8.43
C ARG A 94 -2.01 10.30 -8.12
N LEU A 95 -2.24 10.67 -6.87
CA LEU A 95 -3.26 11.65 -6.55
C LEU A 95 -2.98 12.98 -7.24
N ALA A 96 -1.77 13.50 -7.12
CA ALA A 96 -1.34 14.75 -7.75
C ALA A 96 -1.52 14.72 -9.26
N ALA A 97 -1.12 13.62 -9.92
CA ALA A 97 -1.29 13.42 -11.36
C ALA A 97 -2.79 13.34 -11.76
N GLY A 98 -3.62 12.68 -10.95
CA GLY A 98 -5.07 12.59 -11.20
C GLY A 98 -5.85 13.87 -10.90
N SER A 99 -5.30 14.80 -10.10
CA SER A 99 -5.85 16.14 -9.90
C SER A 99 -5.49 17.14 -11.02
N GLY A 100 -4.59 16.77 -11.94
CA GLY A 100 -4.19 17.59 -13.08
C GLY A 100 -4.86 17.22 -14.41
N GLN A 101 -5.79 16.26 -14.41
CA GLN A 101 -6.50 15.87 -15.63
C GLN A 101 -7.74 16.77 -15.78
N PRO A 102 -7.79 17.71 -16.75
CA PRO A 102 -9.00 18.46 -17.02
C PRO A 102 -10.10 17.48 -17.35
N ALA A 103 -11.30 17.76 -16.82
CA ALA A 103 -12.52 17.11 -17.26
C ALA A 103 -12.52 17.13 -18.80
N ALA A 104 -12.56 15.94 -19.40
CA ALA A 104 -12.67 15.80 -20.83
C ALA A 104 -13.86 16.64 -21.31
N SER A 105 -13.62 17.35 -22.41
CA SER A 105 -14.57 18.06 -23.25
C SER A 105 -16.01 17.52 -23.16
N ALA A 106 -16.86 18.25 -22.44
CA ALA A 106 -18.23 18.49 -22.90
C ALA A 106 -18.07 19.56 -24.01
N THR A 107 -18.62 19.49 -25.22
CA THR A 107 -19.85 18.85 -25.72
C THR A 107 -19.71 18.84 -27.24
N GLY A 108 -20.16 17.77 -27.91
CA GLY A 108 -20.55 17.79 -29.32
C GLY A 108 -22.06 17.92 -29.41
#